data_AF-A0A410V3N4-F1
#
_entry.id   AF-A0A410V3N4-F1
#
_cell.length_a   1.000
_cell.length_b   1.000
_cell.length_c   1.000
_cell.angle_alpha   90.00
_cell.angle_beta   90.00
_cell.angle_gamma   90.00
#
_symmetry.space_group_name_H-M   'P 1'
#
loop_
_entity.id
_entity.type
_entity.pdbx_description
1 polymer ?
#
loop_
_entity_poly.entity_id
_entity_poly.type
_entity_poly.pdbx_seq_one_letter_code
_entity_poly.pdbx_strand_id
1 'polypeptide(L)'
;MLKDGTYTAWYKTPLDQGTGIVHVADGQIWGRDSLMTYHGSCKIDGDRFTATVSTKRHTEGRDTVFGTYDDLTLDIEGTCPDKIATYTATAGQARGVVLQGTLILTEPSAARPERTGPIPAFSPGKLPKLPKRSR
;
A
#
# COMPACT_ATOMS: atom_id res chain seq x y z
N MET A 1 -0.72 -7.83 18.13
CA MET A 1 0.64 -7.48 17.65
C MET A 1 0.65 -7.46 16.12
N LEU A 2 1.49 -6.61 15.51
CA LEU A 2 1.67 -6.60 14.05
C LEU A 2 2.30 -7.93 13.61
N LYS A 3 1.68 -8.64 12.67
CA LYS A 3 2.13 -9.97 12.22
C LYS A 3 2.83 -9.88 10.88
N ASP A 4 3.64 -10.87 10.58
CA ASP A 4 4.13 -11.07 9.21
C ASP A 4 2.95 -11.34 8.28
N GLY A 5 2.97 -10.71 7.11
CA GLY A 5 1.88 -10.80 6.15
C GLY A 5 1.80 -9.63 5.19
N THR A 6 0.76 -9.68 4.35
CA THR A 6 0.42 -8.60 3.43
C THR A 6 -0.76 -7.84 3.98
N TYR A 7 -0.70 -6.51 3.89
CA TYR A 7 -1.68 -5.59 4.41
C TYR A 7 -2.15 -4.67 3.30
N THR A 8 -3.44 -4.37 3.32
CA THR A 8 -3.94 -3.17 2.64
C THR A 8 -3.74 -1.99 3.57
N ALA A 9 -3.12 -0.93 3.04
CA ALA A 9 -2.93 0.32 3.75
C ALA A 9 -3.95 1.35 3.26
N TRP A 10 -4.58 2.05 4.20
CA TRP A 10 -5.29 3.30 3.94
C TRP A 10 -4.61 4.39 4.77
N TYR A 11 -4.40 5.57 4.17
CA TYR A 11 -3.74 6.66 4.86
C TYR A 11 -4.23 8.01 4.40
N LYS A 12 -4.06 9.02 5.26
CA LYS A 12 -4.38 10.41 4.97
C LYS A 12 -3.40 11.38 5.63
N THR A 13 -3.23 12.53 5.00
CA THR A 13 -2.65 13.75 5.57
C THR A 13 -3.70 14.87 5.49
N PRO A 14 -3.43 16.09 5.99
CA PRO A 14 -4.31 17.23 5.72
C PRO A 14 -4.41 17.61 4.23
N LEU A 15 -3.47 17.14 3.39
CA LEU A 15 -3.39 17.51 1.97
C LEU A 15 -4.14 16.55 1.07
N ASP A 16 -4.04 15.23 1.32
CA ASP A 16 -4.64 14.19 0.47
C ASP A 16 -4.74 12.85 1.24
N GLN A 17 -5.35 11.86 0.60
CA GLN A 17 -5.46 10.49 1.10
C GLN A 17 -5.15 9.47 0.01
N GLY A 18 -4.81 8.25 0.42
CA GLY A 18 -4.46 7.20 -0.52
C GLY A 18 -4.56 5.81 0.07
N THR A 19 -4.25 4.84 -0.79
CA THR A 19 -4.22 3.43 -0.44
C THR A 19 -2.97 2.79 -1.03
N GLY A 20 -2.41 1.83 -0.31
CA GLY A 20 -1.25 1.08 -0.76
C GLY A 20 -1.28 -0.37 -0.31
N ILE A 21 -0.25 -1.11 -0.67
CA ILE A 21 0.01 -2.47 -0.19
C ILE A 21 1.29 -2.42 0.61
N VAL A 22 1.26 -3.04 1.79
CA VAL A 22 2.39 -3.16 2.70
C VAL A 22 2.62 -4.63 3.03
N HIS A 23 3.86 -5.05 3.03
CA HIS A 23 4.31 -6.35 3.45
C HIS A 23 5.18 -6.19 4.69
N VAL A 24 4.98 -7.09 5.65
CA VAL A 24 5.81 -7.20 6.85
C VAL A 24 6.32 -8.62 6.91
N ALA A 25 7.64 -8.79 7.04
CA ALA A 25 8.26 -10.09 7.30
C ALA A 25 9.63 -9.88 7.94
N ASP A 26 9.99 -10.72 8.91
CA ASP A 26 11.34 -10.77 9.48
C ASP A 26 11.85 -9.40 9.97
N GLY A 27 10.97 -8.59 10.55
CA GLY A 27 11.29 -7.23 11.01
C GLY A 27 11.54 -6.21 9.90
N GLN A 28 11.26 -6.55 8.64
CA GLN A 28 11.27 -5.64 7.49
C GLN A 28 9.85 -5.24 7.12
N ILE A 29 9.72 -4.04 6.56
CA ILE A 29 8.48 -3.51 6.03
C ILE A 29 8.74 -2.91 4.64
N TRP A 30 7.95 -3.30 3.66
CA TRP A 30 8.07 -2.77 2.30
C TRP A 30 6.73 -2.75 1.58
N GLY A 31 6.62 -1.98 0.51
CA GLY A 31 5.34 -1.87 -0.18
C GLY A 31 5.36 -0.87 -1.32
N ARG A 32 4.17 -0.57 -1.81
CA ARG A 32 3.94 0.48 -2.79
C ARG A 32 2.49 0.95 -2.84
N ASP A 33 2.31 2.10 -3.46
CA ASP A 33 1.05 2.58 -4.00
C ASP A 33 1.24 3.00 -5.47
N SER A 34 0.27 3.74 -6.00
CA SER A 34 0.29 4.26 -7.36
C SER A 34 1.40 5.26 -7.65
N LEU A 35 2.05 5.86 -6.65
CA LEU A 35 3.04 6.92 -6.82
C LEU A 35 4.43 6.58 -6.26
N MET A 36 4.49 5.82 -5.15
CA MET A 36 5.72 5.57 -4.41
C MET A 36 5.91 4.09 -4.05
N THR A 37 7.17 3.72 -3.89
CA THR A 37 7.60 2.48 -3.20
C THR A 37 8.08 2.83 -1.80
N TYR A 38 7.96 1.89 -0.87
CA TYR A 38 8.41 2.05 0.51
C TYR A 38 9.26 0.84 0.93
N HIS A 39 10.30 1.08 1.72
CA HIS A 39 11.16 0.04 2.28
C HIS A 39 11.77 0.51 3.61
N GLY A 40 11.81 -0.37 4.60
CA GLY A 40 12.29 -0.03 5.93
C GLY A 40 12.33 -1.21 6.88
N SER A 41 12.57 -0.89 8.15
CA SER A 41 12.57 -1.87 9.24
C SER A 41 11.48 -1.53 10.24
N CYS A 42 10.94 -2.56 10.89
CA CYS A 42 9.95 -2.42 11.94
C CYS A 42 10.39 -3.18 13.19
N LYS A 43 10.11 -2.60 14.36
CA LYS A 43 10.26 -3.23 15.67
C LYS A 43 8.88 -3.37 16.29
N ILE A 44 8.60 -4.55 16.83
CA ILE A 44 7.31 -4.87 17.43
C ILE A 44 7.54 -5.13 18.92
N ASP A 45 6.74 -4.47 19.76
CA ASP A 45 6.74 -4.61 21.21
C ASP A 45 5.30 -4.76 21.68
N GLY A 46 4.87 -6.00 21.88
CA GLY A 46 3.48 -6.32 22.22
C GLY A 46 2.50 -5.87 21.13
N ASP A 47 1.54 -5.03 21.49
CA ASP A 47 0.61 -4.41 20.53
C ASP A 47 1.18 -3.17 19.86
N ARG A 48 2.30 -2.61 20.34
CA ARG A 48 2.94 -1.43 19.75
C ARG A 48 3.94 -1.84 18.68
N PHE A 49 4.14 -0.96 17.71
CA PHE A 49 5.24 -1.08 16.76
C PHE A 49 5.80 0.28 16.40
N THR A 50 7.09 0.29 16.05
CA THR A 50 7.77 1.43 15.46
C THR A 50 8.42 1.02 14.15
N ALA A 51 8.55 1.94 13.20
CA ALA A 51 9.25 1.67 11.95
C ALA A 51 9.93 2.92 11.41
N THR A 52 11.04 2.70 10.69
CA THR A 52 11.68 3.74 9.89
C THR A 52 11.61 3.29 8.44
N VAL A 53 10.91 4.06 7.60
CA VAL A 53 10.58 3.70 6.22
C VAL A 53 11.06 4.77 5.26
N SER A 54 11.92 4.40 4.33
CA SER A 54 12.27 5.26 3.20
C SER A 54 11.25 5.06 2.09
N THR A 55 10.76 6.16 1.53
CA THR A 55 9.89 6.16 0.35
C THR A 55 10.64 6.70 -0.85
N LYS A 56 10.35 6.15 -2.04
CA LYS A 56 10.87 6.63 -3.31
C LYS A 56 9.77 6.72 -4.35
N ARG A 57 9.66 7.86 -5.01
CA ARG A 57 8.74 8.08 -6.12
C ARG A 57 9.13 7.22 -7.33
N HIS A 58 8.12 6.61 -7.95
CA HIS A 58 8.26 5.89 -9.23
C HIS A 58 7.35 6.41 -10.34
N THR A 59 6.35 7.23 -9.99
CA THR A 59 5.43 7.86 -10.94
C THR A 59 5.42 9.37 -10.78
N GLU A 60 5.60 10.07 -11.90
CA GLU A 60 5.60 11.53 -12.00
C GLU A 60 4.20 12.09 -12.32
N GLY A 61 4.06 13.43 -12.29
CA GLY A 61 2.86 14.12 -12.78
C GLY A 61 1.72 14.30 -11.76
N ARG A 62 1.88 13.82 -10.53
CA ARG A 62 0.97 14.10 -9.41
C ARG A 62 1.74 14.27 -8.11
N ASP A 63 1.31 15.19 -7.26
CA ASP A 63 1.85 15.33 -5.91
C ASP A 63 1.52 14.12 -5.04
N THR A 64 2.41 13.82 -4.08
CA THR A 64 2.17 12.76 -3.09
C THR A 64 1.35 13.31 -1.93
N VAL A 65 0.92 12.45 -1.01
CA VAL A 65 0.25 12.89 0.23
C VAL A 65 1.14 13.76 1.13
N PHE A 66 2.45 13.80 0.88
CA PHE A 66 3.41 14.70 1.53
C PHE A 66 3.78 15.93 0.68
N GLY A 67 3.14 16.11 -0.49
CA GLY A 67 3.42 17.21 -1.43
C GLY A 67 4.42 16.81 -2.54
N THR A 68 5.33 17.71 -2.87
CA THR A 68 6.23 17.63 -4.04
C THR A 68 7.54 16.89 -3.77
N TYR A 69 7.65 16.14 -2.67
CA TYR A 69 8.87 15.41 -2.35
C TYR A 69 8.94 14.09 -3.14
N ASP A 70 10.13 13.76 -3.64
CA ASP A 70 10.36 12.52 -4.38
C ASP A 70 10.82 11.39 -3.47
N ASP A 71 11.66 11.72 -2.47
CA ASP A 71 12.17 10.78 -1.49
C ASP A 71 11.96 11.33 -0.08
N LEU A 72 11.48 10.47 0.82
CA LEU A 72 11.19 10.82 2.23
C LEU A 72 11.65 9.69 3.14
N THR A 73 11.96 10.02 4.38
CA THR A 73 12.13 9.04 5.45
C THR A 73 11.04 9.29 6.47
N LEU A 74 10.23 8.26 6.71
CA LEU A 74 9.11 8.29 7.62
C LEU A 74 9.51 7.61 8.92
N ASP A 75 9.30 8.31 10.03
CA ASP A 75 9.29 7.74 11.37
C ASP A 75 7.84 7.41 11.72
N ILE A 76 7.60 6.12 12.03
CA ILE A 76 6.27 5.55 12.21
C ILE A 76 6.14 5.01 13.63
N GLU A 77 5.02 5.32 14.25
CA GLU A 77 4.58 4.72 15.52
C GLU A 77 3.14 4.27 15.39
N GLY A 78 2.82 3.08 15.90
CA GLY A 78 1.48 2.55 15.80
C GLY A 78 1.15 1.47 16.82
N THR A 79 -0.10 1.04 16.77
CA THR A 79 -0.65 -0.06 17.58
C THR A 79 -1.40 -1.03 16.69
N CYS A 80 -1.34 -2.31 17.04
CA CYS A 80 -1.97 -3.41 16.33
C CYS A 80 -2.50 -4.43 17.35
N PRO A 81 -3.74 -4.25 17.84
CA PRO A 81 -4.35 -5.18 18.78
C PRO A 81 -4.62 -6.55 18.14
N ASP A 82 -4.99 -6.60 16.85
CA ASP A 82 -5.26 -7.86 16.13
C ASP A 82 -4.94 -7.76 14.63
N LYS A 83 -5.96 -7.78 13.74
CA LYS A 83 -5.80 -7.74 12.27
C LYS A 83 -5.75 -6.34 11.70
N ILE A 84 -6.16 -5.34 12.48
CA ILE A 84 -6.21 -3.94 12.09
C ILE A 84 -5.20 -3.18 12.95
N ALA A 85 -4.21 -2.58 12.30
CA ALA A 85 -3.26 -1.69 12.93
C ALA A 85 -3.60 -0.24 12.61
N THR A 86 -3.34 0.66 13.55
CA THR A 86 -3.39 2.12 13.31
C THR A 86 -2.02 2.71 13.59
N TYR A 87 -1.64 3.74 12.83
CA TYR A 87 -0.34 4.36 12.98
C TYR A 87 -0.36 5.84 12.62
N THR A 88 0.63 6.54 13.12
CA THR A 88 1.02 7.88 12.68
C THR A 88 2.42 7.84 12.09
N ALA A 89 2.67 8.65 11.07
CA ALA A 89 3.97 8.80 10.46
C ALA A 89 4.32 10.28 10.27
N THR A 90 5.59 10.62 10.49
CA THR A 90 6.13 11.96 10.26
C THR A 90 7.40 11.88 9.42
N ALA A 91 7.66 12.92 8.62
CA ALA A 91 8.90 13.05 7.86
C ALA A 91 9.62 14.33 8.26
N GLY A 92 10.93 14.26 8.50
CA GLY A 92 11.74 15.45 8.81
C GLY A 92 11.75 16.48 7.67
N GLN A 93 11.61 16.01 6.43
CA GLN A 93 11.53 16.82 5.21
C GLN A 93 10.20 17.59 5.11
N ALA A 94 9.08 16.99 5.53
CA ALA A 94 7.73 17.57 5.46
C ALA A 94 7.27 18.00 6.87
N ARG A 95 7.92 19.02 7.42
CA ARG A 95 7.67 19.48 8.79
C ARG A 95 6.20 19.89 8.99
N GLY A 96 5.60 19.40 10.08
CA GLY A 96 4.21 19.69 10.44
C GLY A 96 3.17 18.82 9.72
N VAL A 97 3.57 17.98 8.76
CA VAL A 97 2.67 17.01 8.13
C VAL A 97 2.71 15.71 8.92
N VAL A 98 1.55 15.33 9.46
CA VAL A 98 1.34 14.04 10.11
C VAL A 98 0.46 13.19 9.20
N LEU A 99 0.95 12.02 8.82
CA LEU A 99 0.18 11.01 8.15
C LEU A 99 -0.48 10.11 9.19
N GLN A 100 -1.78 9.87 9.04
CA GLN A 100 -2.53 8.89 9.82
C GLN A 100 -2.85 7.71 8.91
N GLY A 101 -2.61 6.50 9.37
CA GLY A 101 -2.84 5.31 8.57
C GLY A 101 -3.47 4.16 9.32
N THR A 102 -4.03 3.24 8.53
CA THR A 102 -4.61 1.98 8.97
C THR A 102 -4.08 0.86 8.08
N LEU A 103 -3.56 -0.20 8.70
CA LEU A 103 -3.17 -1.43 8.02
C LEU A 103 -4.20 -2.50 8.32
N ILE A 104 -4.67 -3.19 7.30
CA ILE A 104 -5.65 -4.27 7.41
C ILE A 104 -5.00 -5.54 6.87
N LEU A 105 -4.76 -6.52 7.73
CA LEU A 105 -4.13 -7.79 7.35
C LEU A 105 -4.99 -8.50 6.31
N THR A 106 -4.40 -8.73 5.14
CA THR A 106 -5.02 -9.53 4.08
C THR A 106 -4.90 -10.99 4.47
N GLU A 107 -6.04 -11.63 4.75
CA GLU A 107 -6.07 -13.08 4.92
C GLU A 107 -5.68 -13.76 3.60
N PRO A 108 -4.92 -14.86 3.63
CA PRO A 108 -4.75 -15.69 2.45
C PRO A 108 -6.15 -16.09 1.97
N SER A 109 -6.58 -15.57 0.83
CA SER A 109 -7.73 -16.13 0.15
C SER A 109 -7.41 -17.61 -0.01
N ALA A 110 -8.21 -18.49 0.60
CA ALA A 110 -8.12 -19.93 0.37
C ALA A 110 -7.89 -20.13 -1.12
N ALA A 111 -6.81 -20.86 -1.47
CA ALA A 111 -6.34 -21.01 -2.83
C ALA A 111 -7.57 -21.14 -3.72
N ARG A 112 -7.79 -20.15 -4.59
CA ARG A 112 -8.94 -20.17 -5.48
C ARG A 112 -8.92 -21.55 -6.13
N PRO A 113 -9.98 -22.36 -6.01
CA PRO A 113 -9.94 -23.72 -6.54
C PRO A 113 -9.41 -23.61 -7.97
N GLU A 114 -8.35 -24.39 -8.26
CA GLU A 114 -7.77 -24.40 -9.60
C GLU A 114 -8.93 -24.47 -10.58
N ARG A 115 -8.97 -23.52 -11.53
CA ARG A 115 -9.98 -23.56 -12.60
C ARG A 115 -9.74 -24.86 -13.36
N THR A 116 -10.44 -25.91 -12.95
CA THR A 116 -10.42 -27.25 -13.54
C THR A 116 -11.29 -27.30 -14.79
N GLY A 117 -12.02 -26.22 -15.09
CA GLY A 117 -12.75 -26.06 -16.33
C GLY A 117 -11.85 -25.70 -17.51
N PRO A 118 -12.14 -26.18 -18.73
CA PRO A 118 -11.38 -25.83 -19.93
C PRO A 118 -11.36 -24.31 -20.14
N ILE A 119 -10.17 -23.74 -20.31
CA ILE A 119 -10.01 -22.35 -20.73
C ILE A 119 -10.62 -22.23 -22.14
N PRO A 120 -11.69 -21.44 -22.33
CA PRO A 120 -12.26 -21.26 -23.66
C PRO A 120 -11.20 -20.70 -24.59
N ALA A 121 -11.07 -21.27 -25.79
CA ALA A 121 -10.19 -20.72 -26.81
C ALA A 121 -10.57 -19.26 -27.11
N PHE A 122 -9.58 -18.37 -27.09
CA PHE A 122 -9.76 -16.97 -27.46
C PHE A 122 -10.41 -16.90 -28.86
N SER A 123 -11.54 -16.19 -28.95
CA SER A 123 -12.35 -16.11 -30.17
C SER A 123 -12.51 -14.64 -30.58
N PRO A 124 -11.71 -14.13 -31.53
CA PRO A 124 -11.74 -12.73 -31.95
C PRO A 124 -13.13 -12.27 -32.44
N GLY A 125 -13.90 -13.17 -33.04
CA GLY A 125 -15.26 -12.88 -33.53
C GLY A 125 -16.33 -12.66 -32.44
N LYS A 126 -16.02 -12.98 -31.17
CA LYS A 126 -16.88 -12.70 -30.00
C LYS A 126 -16.56 -11.35 -29.36
N LEU A 127 -15.54 -10.64 -29.84
CA LEU A 127 -15.26 -9.29 -29.37
C LEU A 127 -16.39 -8.34 -29.83
N PRO A 128 -16.78 -7.37 -28.98
CA PRO A 128 -17.68 -6.31 -29.40
C PRO A 128 -17.16 -5.63 -30.67
N LYS A 129 -18.00 -5.53 -31.71
CA LYS A 129 -17.64 -4.79 -32.91
C LYS A 129 -17.58 -3.30 -32.57
N LEU A 130 -16.51 -2.64 -32.99
CA LEU A 130 -16.40 -1.19 -32.85
C LEU A 130 -17.58 -0.51 -33.57
N PRO A 131 -18.20 0.51 -32.98
CA PRO A 131 -19.23 1.28 -33.65
C PRO A 131 -18.66 1.90 -34.93
N LYS A 132 -19.43 1.85 -36.03
CA LYS A 132 -19.04 2.51 -37.28
C LYS A 132 -18.94 4.02 -37.01
N ARG A 133 -17.73 4.58 -37.11
CA ARG A 133 -17.55 6.03 -37.16
C ARG A 133 -18.18 6.53 -38.46
N SER A 134 -19.27 7.30 -38.37
CA SER A 134 -19.74 8.11 -39.49
C SER A 134 -18.65 9.14 -39.82
N ARG A 135 -18.27 9.21 -41.10
CA ARG A 135 -17.37 10.25 -41.63
C ARG A 135 -18.16 11.51 -41.89
#